data_AF-A0A353DGK9-F1
#
_entry.id   AF-A0A353DGK9-F1
#
_cell.length_a   1.000
_cell.length_b   1.000
_cell.length_c   1.000
_cell.angle_alpha   90.00
_cell.angle_beta   90.00
_cell.angle_gamma   90.00
#
_symmetry.space_group_name_H-M   'P 1'
#
loop_
_entity.id
_entity.type
_entity.pdbx_description
1 polymer ?
#
loop_
_entity_poly.entity_id
_entity_poly.type
_entity_poly.pdbx_seq_one_letter_code
_entity_poly.pdbx_strand_id
1 'polypeptide(L)' 'MKHETLCLHGGYSPDPTTNSRAVPLYRTASYVFDSTEHAANLFALKELGNI' A
#
# COMPACT_ATOMS: atom_id res chain seq x y z
N MET A 1 5.53 -21.76 0.14
CA MET A 1 5.31 -21.63 1.60
C MET A 1 4.19 -22.57 2.02
N LYS A 2 4.19 -23.03 3.29
CA LYS A 2 3.08 -23.82 3.85
C LYS A 2 1.88 -22.91 4.10
N HIS A 3 0.67 -23.49 4.19
CA HIS A 3 -0.57 -22.71 4.35
C HIS A 3 -0.58 -21.89 5.65
N GLU A 4 -0.13 -22.50 6.75
CA GLU A 4 -0.04 -21.86 8.06
C GLU A 4 0.88 -20.63 8.03
N THR A 5 1.95 -20.69 7.22
CA THR A 5 2.84 -19.54 7.02
C THR A 5 2.17 -18.42 6.23
N LEU A 6 1.38 -18.77 5.20
CA LEU A 6 0.63 -17.78 4.41
C LEU A 6 -0.45 -17.10 5.24
N CYS A 7 -1.12 -17.81 6.16
CA CYS A 7 -2.07 -17.22 7.09
C CYS A 7 -1.46 -16.08 7.92
N LEU A 8 -0.16 -16.17 8.26
CA LEU A 8 0.52 -15.14 9.05
C LEU A 8 1.24 -14.06 8.22
N HIS A 9 1.64 -14.37 6.98
CA HIS A 9 2.57 -13.51 6.21
C HIS A 9 2.11 -13.18 4.79
N GLY A 10 1.02 -13.78 4.32
CA GLY A 10 0.49 -13.49 3.00
C GLY A 10 0.03 -12.05 2.88
N GLY A 11 0.44 -11.37 1.80
CA GLY A 11 -0.04 -10.02 1.48
C GLY A 11 0.62 -8.87 2.26
N TYR A 12 1.57 -9.14 3.16
CA TYR A 12 2.28 -8.08 3.89
C TYR A 12 3.77 -8.37 4.06
N SER A 13 4.57 -7.34 3.80
CA SER A 13 5.99 -7.26 4.14
C SER A 13 6.19 -6.08 5.09
N PRO A 14 7.22 -6.09 5.97
CA PRO A 14 7.48 -4.98 6.88
C PRO A 14 7.50 -3.63 6.16
N ASP A 15 6.90 -2.62 6.79
CA ASP A 15 6.82 -1.27 6.23
C ASP A 15 8.23 -0.73 5.93
N PRO A 16 8.56 -0.34 4.68
CA PRO A 16 9.91 0.04 4.31
C PRO A 16 10.35 1.37 4.94
N THR A 17 9.41 2.21 5.40
CA THR A 17 9.72 3.51 6.00
C THR A 17 10.09 3.40 7.49
N THR A 18 9.42 2.51 8.23
CA THR A 18 9.55 2.40 9.70
C THR A 18 10.07 1.05 10.18
N ASN A 19 10.16 0.05 9.30
CA ASN A 19 10.40 -1.36 9.62
C ASN A 19 9.33 -1.99 10.54
N SER A 20 8.12 -1.43 10.60
CA SER A 20 7.04 -2.01 11.39
C SER A 20 6.69 -3.40 10.89
N ARG A 21 6.74 -4.40 11.79
CA ARG A 21 6.28 -5.76 11.48
C ARG A 21 4.75 -5.88 11.57
N ALA A 22 4.10 -5.06 12.38
CA ALA A 22 2.65 -4.97 12.41
C ALA A 22 2.16 -4.10 11.25
N VAL A 23 1.01 -4.44 10.67
CA VAL A 23 0.38 -3.66 9.60
C VAL A 23 -0.05 -2.29 10.16
N PRO A 24 0.35 -1.17 9.56
CA PRO A 24 -0.09 0.15 10.01
C PRO A 24 -1.59 0.38 9.81
N LEU A 25 -2.18 1.20 10.69
CA LEU A 25 -3.57 1.67 10.52
C LEU A 25 -3.58 3.00 9.77
N TYR A 26 -3.84 2.97 8.46
CA TYR A 26 -4.00 4.18 7.64
C TYR A 26 -5.39 4.80 7.81
N ARG A 27 -5.64 5.43 8.96
CA ARG A 27 -6.88 6.19 9.22
C ARG A 27 -6.79 7.58 8.57
N THR A 28 -6.92 7.62 7.26
CA THR A 28 -6.92 8.84 6.45
C THR A 28 -8.18 8.91 5.58
N ALA A 29 -8.52 10.11 5.10
CA ALA A 29 -9.57 10.33 4.13
C ALA A 29 -9.05 10.48 2.68
N SER A 30 -7.74 10.73 2.50
CA SER A 30 -7.12 11.00 1.20
C SER A 30 -5.60 10.76 1.23
N TYR A 31 -4.98 10.66 0.04
CA TYR A 31 -3.53 10.56 -0.15
C TYR A 31 -2.98 11.73 -0.99
N VAL A 32 -1.72 12.10 -0.76
CA VAL A 32 -1.07 13.19 -1.50
C VAL A 32 -0.56 12.67 -2.84
N PHE A 33 -0.82 13.41 -3.92
CA PHE A 33 -0.23 13.10 -5.23
C PHE A 33 1.14 13.74 -5.40
N ASP A 34 2.09 12.95 -5.90
CA ASP A 34 3.43 13.45 -6.27
C ASP A 34 3.41 14.51 -7.41
N SER A 35 2.43 14.46 -8.32
CA SER A 35 2.24 15.42 -9.41
C SER A 35 0.82 15.37 -10.01
N THR A 36 0.48 16.33 -10.87
CA THR A 36 -0.80 16.33 -11.62
C THR A 36 -0.90 15.15 -12.59
N GLU A 37 0.22 14.74 -13.20
CA GLU A 37 0.30 13.57 -14.08
C GLU A 37 0.06 12.27 -13.30
N HIS A 38 0.66 12.13 -12.11
CA HIS A 38 0.43 10.98 -11.23
C HIS A 38 -1.05 10.85 -10.85
N ALA A 39 -1.70 11.95 -10.46
CA ALA A 39 -3.15 11.94 -10.18
C ALA A 39 -3.96 11.45 -11.40
N ALA A 40 -3.70 12.00 -12.59
CA ALA A 40 -4.40 11.61 -13.81
C ALA A 40 -4.21 10.11 -14.13
N ASN A 41 -3.02 9.56 -13.89
CA ASN A 41 -2.72 8.16 -14.14
C ASN A 41 -3.44 7.21 -13.17
N LEU A 42 -3.53 7.56 -11.88
CA LEU A 42 -4.28 6.78 -10.90
C LEU A 42 -5.77 6.71 -11.25
N PHE A 43 -6.39 7.85 -11.59
CA PHE A 43 -7.80 7.89 -11.98
C PHE A 43 -8.08 7.17 -13.32
N ALA A 44 -7.11 7.15 -14.23
CA ALA A 44 -7.21 6.44 -15.50
C ALA A 44 -6.85 4.94 -15.42
N LEU A 45 -6.51 4.43 -14.23
CA LEU A 45 -6.00 3.06 -14.01
C LEU A 45 -4.74 2.73 -14.84
N LYS A 46 -3.98 3.76 -15.24
CA LYS A 46 -2.68 3.61 -15.89
C LYS A 46 -1.59 3.28 -14.88
N GLU A 47 -1.81 3.66 -13.62
CA GLU A 47 -0.96 3.36 -12.47
C GLU A 47 -1.83 2.87 -11.30
N LEU A 48 -1.29 1.96 -10.49
CA LEU A 48 -1.97 1.45 -9.30
C LEU A 48 -1.49 2.22 -8.07
N GLY A 49 -2.43 2.68 -7.24
CA GLY A 49 -2.11 3.42 -6.02
C GLY A 49 -3.35 3.84 -5.26
N ASN A 50 -3.14 4.58 -4.17
CA ASN A 50 -4.22 5.12 -3.34
C ASN A 50 -4.54 6.57 -3.76
N ILE A 51 -5.79 6.98 -3.55
CA ILE A 51 -6.35 8.30 -3.91
C ILE A 51 -6.89 8.94 -2.63
#